data_AF-A0AAV8ZQQ7-F1
#
_entry.id   AF-A0AAV8ZQQ7-F1
#
_cell.length_a   1.000
_cell.length_b   1.000
_cell.length_c   1.000
_cell.angle_alpha   90.00
_cell.angle_beta   90.00
_cell.angle_gamma   90.00
#
_symmetry.space_group_name_H-M   'P 1'
#
loop_
_entity.id
_entity.type
_entity.pdbx_description
1 polymer ?
#
loop_
_entity_poly.entity_id
_entity_poly.type
_entity_poly.pdbx_seq_one_letter_code
_entity_poly.pdbx_strand_id
1 'polypeptide(L)'
;MISNIIETIPPTTASEVRSSTVSTSDDITDDTNHTKNQTRIRRKHNCLFCQQNVRNFSRHLERNYDDELSVQEIMILPRNSTKRKKLINKLRHDGDFCSSEIVPVLRAPDKDLSSYIVCKFCRGYYSRKSLRRHAKKCYFNPDPTKRFLAQTEGQTLMAGHFGPNDVLKTSGLLNMMRADDVSMVAKKDPIICEVARRYLRRHKEMHLLQVAKRHMRRLARIV
;
A
#
# COMPACT_ATOMS: atom_id res chain seq x y z
N MET A 1 19.73 53.59 53.15
CA MET A 1 21.20 53.64 53.24
C MET A 1 21.74 53.21 51.89
N ILE A 2 22.49 54.11 51.22
CA ILE A 2 23.69 53.83 50.41
C ILE A 2 23.47 52.78 49.29
N SER A 3 23.52 53.00 47.97
CA SER A 3 24.21 53.95 47.08
C SER A 3 23.98 53.35 45.68
N ASN A 4 23.51 54.10 44.68
CA ASN A 4 24.32 54.63 43.55
C ASN A 4 24.90 53.52 42.62
N ILE A 5 24.84 53.56 41.28
CA ILE A 5 24.48 54.59 40.29
C ILE A 5 24.79 53.99 38.88
N ILE A 6 24.06 54.42 37.83
CA ILE A 6 24.55 54.69 36.45
C ILE A 6 25.02 53.48 35.58
N GLU A 7 24.85 53.38 34.25
CA GLU A 7 24.12 54.08 33.19
C GLU A 7 24.27 53.24 31.89
N THR A 8 23.35 53.45 30.95
CA THR A 8 23.54 53.54 29.47
C THR A 8 24.14 52.40 28.62
N ILE A 9 23.23 51.85 27.79
CA ILE A 9 23.26 51.46 26.34
C ILE A 9 24.20 52.30 25.42
N PRO A 10 24.42 52.05 24.09
CA PRO A 10 24.28 50.89 23.16
C PRO A 10 25.58 50.66 22.26
N PRO A 11 25.55 50.49 20.90
CA PRO A 11 25.84 49.26 20.14
C PRO A 11 27.06 49.33 19.17
N THR A 12 27.73 48.22 18.80
CA THR A 12 28.72 48.20 17.67
C THR A 12 29.08 46.74 17.28
N THR A 13 28.52 46.16 16.21
CA THR A 13 28.99 45.97 14.80
C THR A 13 30.17 45.04 14.52
N ALA A 14 29.90 44.11 13.57
CA ALA A 14 30.72 43.55 12.49
C ALA A 14 31.87 42.55 12.79
N SER A 15 31.71 41.31 12.30
CA SER A 15 32.41 40.83 11.08
C SER A 15 32.05 39.37 10.73
N GLU A 16 32.04 39.10 9.42
CA GLU A 16 31.73 37.85 8.72
C GLU A 16 32.77 36.73 9.01
N VAL A 17 32.36 35.45 8.89
CA VAL A 17 33.00 34.38 8.07
C VAL A 17 32.18 33.07 8.18
N ARG A 18 31.52 32.74 7.06
CA ARG A 18 31.51 31.45 6.31
C ARG A 18 31.42 30.07 7.01
N SER A 19 30.42 29.29 6.56
CA SER A 19 30.39 27.82 6.35
C SER A 19 30.34 26.90 7.60
N SER A 20 29.55 25.83 7.72
CA SER A 20 28.86 24.95 6.77
C SER A 20 27.71 24.22 7.48
N THR A 21 26.49 24.23 6.93
CA THR A 21 25.38 23.37 7.38
C THR A 21 25.34 22.10 6.52
N VAL A 22 25.78 20.97 7.09
CA VAL A 22 25.60 19.65 6.48
C VAL A 22 24.14 19.25 6.63
N SER A 23 23.40 19.39 5.54
CA SER A 23 22.06 18.86 5.36
C SER A 23 22.20 17.56 4.56
N THR A 24 22.05 16.40 5.19
CA THR A 24 22.01 15.12 4.48
C THR A 24 20.58 14.84 4.02
N SER A 25 20.32 15.17 2.76
CA SER A 25 19.18 14.67 1.99
C SER A 25 19.60 13.50 1.12
N ASP A 26 18.60 12.71 0.75
CA ASP A 26 18.51 11.90 -0.47
C ASP A 26 19.00 10.44 -0.43
N ASP A 27 18.02 9.55 -0.29
CA ASP A 27 18.07 8.18 -0.81
C ASP A 27 17.03 8.06 -1.95
N ILE A 28 17.34 8.74 -3.06
CA ILE A 28 16.82 8.46 -4.40
C ILE A 28 18.06 8.26 -5.26
N THR A 29 18.53 7.02 -5.39
CA THR A 29 19.47 6.66 -6.44
C THR A 29 18.67 6.27 -7.67
N ASP A 30 18.48 7.28 -8.53
CA ASP A 30 18.14 7.14 -9.94
C ASP A 30 19.48 7.03 -10.67
N ASP A 31 19.80 5.85 -11.21
CA ASP A 31 20.95 5.69 -12.09
C ASP A 31 20.55 4.83 -13.27
N THR A 32 20.21 5.49 -14.38
CA THR A 32 20.41 4.98 -15.73
C THR A 32 20.36 6.16 -16.70
N ASN A 33 21.54 6.56 -17.16
CA ASN A 33 21.73 7.47 -18.28
C ASN A 33 20.97 6.99 -19.51
N HIS A 34 19.88 7.67 -19.87
CA HIS A 34 19.41 7.73 -21.25
C HIS A 34 18.88 9.12 -21.59
N THR A 35 19.44 9.65 -22.67
CA THR A 35 19.16 10.92 -23.32
C THR A 35 17.73 11.00 -23.83
N LYS A 36 17.00 12.04 -23.38
CA LYS A 36 16.08 12.94 -24.12
C LYS A 36 14.95 13.42 -23.21
N ASN A 37 14.74 14.74 -23.19
CA ASN A 37 13.67 15.50 -22.54
C ASN A 37 12.26 14.99 -22.88
N GLN A 38 11.82 13.87 -22.31
CA GLN A 38 10.41 13.57 -22.15
C GLN A 38 10.01 14.03 -20.75
N THR A 39 9.18 15.07 -20.67
CA THR A 39 8.54 15.46 -19.41
C THR A 39 7.84 14.23 -18.84
N ARG A 40 8.30 13.75 -17.69
CA ARG A 40 7.79 12.52 -17.06
C ARG A 40 6.32 12.75 -16.68
N ILE A 41 5.40 12.38 -17.57
CA ILE A 41 3.97 12.57 -17.38
C ILE A 41 3.56 11.85 -16.09
N ARG A 42 3.06 12.60 -15.10
CA ARG A 42 2.58 12.02 -13.83
C ARG A 42 1.44 11.06 -14.11
N ARG A 43 1.55 9.85 -13.58
CA ARG A 43 0.51 8.81 -13.69
C ARG A 43 -0.81 9.29 -13.06
N LYS A 44 -1.93 8.78 -13.56
CA LYS A 44 -3.26 9.00 -12.99
C LYS A 44 -3.53 7.92 -11.95
N HIS A 45 -4.27 8.29 -10.90
CA HIS A 45 -4.73 7.40 -9.83
C HIS A 45 -6.23 7.59 -9.64
N ASN A 46 -6.92 6.52 -9.29
CA ASN A 46 -8.35 6.60 -9.01
C ASN A 46 -8.58 7.20 -7.61
N CYS A 47 -9.47 8.18 -7.50
CA CYS A 47 -9.85 8.76 -6.23
C CYS A 47 -10.96 7.93 -5.57
N LEU A 48 -10.77 7.51 -4.32
CA LEU A 48 -11.75 6.72 -3.59
C LEU A 48 -13.11 7.43 -3.42
N PHE A 49 -13.11 8.77 -3.40
CA PHE A 49 -14.30 9.58 -3.08
C PHE A 49 -15.16 9.92 -4.32
N CYS A 50 -14.57 10.45 -5.41
CA CYS A 50 -15.30 10.74 -6.67
C CYS A 50 -15.13 9.67 -7.76
N GLN A 51 -14.27 8.67 -7.54
CA GLN A 51 -13.94 7.64 -8.54
C GLN A 51 -13.31 8.20 -9.83
N GLN A 52 -12.86 9.46 -9.83
CA GLN A 52 -12.19 10.10 -10.96
C GLN A 52 -10.69 9.78 -10.99
N ASN A 53 -10.12 9.77 -12.21
CA ASN A 53 -8.70 9.56 -12.44
C ASN A 53 -7.89 10.86 -12.35
N VAL A 54 -7.09 11.01 -11.30
CA VAL A 54 -6.44 12.26 -10.88
C VAL A 54 -4.90 12.15 -10.97
N ARG A 55 -4.24 13.18 -11.51
CA ARG A 55 -2.76 13.28 -11.55
C ARG A 55 -2.16 13.94 -10.29
N ASN A 56 -2.78 15.03 -9.82
CA ASN A 56 -2.30 15.81 -8.66
C ASN A 56 -3.12 15.48 -7.41
N PHE A 57 -2.99 14.24 -6.92
CA PHE A 57 -3.86 13.68 -5.88
C PHE A 57 -3.91 14.50 -4.59
N SER A 58 -2.78 14.97 -4.05
CA SER A 58 -2.75 15.79 -2.81
C SER A 58 -3.61 17.04 -2.95
N ARG A 59 -3.44 17.78 -4.07
CA ARG A 59 -4.18 19.01 -4.33
C ARG A 59 -5.67 18.73 -4.58
N HIS A 60 -5.99 17.59 -5.18
CA HIS A 60 -7.36 17.17 -5.39
C HIS A 60 -8.08 16.88 -4.07
N LEU A 61 -7.43 16.15 -3.16
CA LEU A 61 -7.94 15.94 -1.80
C LEU A 61 -8.17 17.27 -1.07
N GLU A 62 -7.16 18.15 -1.06
CA GLU A 62 -7.22 19.47 -0.39
C GLU A 62 -8.33 20.40 -0.90
N ARG A 63 -8.80 20.23 -2.13
CA ARG A 63 -9.76 21.16 -2.76
C ARG A 63 -11.19 20.65 -2.83
N ASN A 64 -11.38 19.34 -2.83
CA ASN A 64 -12.69 18.73 -3.09
C ASN A 64 -13.20 17.89 -1.91
N TYR A 65 -12.33 17.62 -0.92
CA TYR A 65 -12.59 16.72 0.21
C TYR A 65 -11.94 17.27 1.48
N ASP A 66 -12.01 18.58 1.70
CA ASP A 66 -11.50 19.22 2.91
C ASP A 66 -12.43 19.01 4.12
N ASP A 67 -13.65 18.57 3.89
CA ASP A 67 -14.66 18.15 4.85
C ASP A 67 -14.50 16.70 5.34
N GLU A 68 -13.87 15.84 4.53
CA GLU A 68 -13.61 14.44 4.87
C GLU A 68 -12.63 14.31 6.04
N LEU A 69 -13.06 13.69 7.15
CA LEU A 69 -12.24 13.53 8.37
C LEU A 69 -10.88 12.90 8.09
N SER A 70 -10.86 11.84 7.28
CA SER A 70 -9.62 11.14 6.90
C SER A 70 -8.64 12.02 6.12
N VAL A 71 -9.16 13.02 5.39
CA VAL A 71 -8.35 14.00 4.66
C VAL A 71 -7.89 15.11 5.60
N GLN A 72 -8.76 15.64 6.46
CA GLN A 72 -8.41 16.64 7.47
C GLN A 72 -7.25 16.19 8.36
N GLU A 73 -7.30 14.96 8.87
CA GLU A 73 -6.21 14.35 9.66
C GLU A 73 -4.86 14.37 8.93
N ILE A 74 -4.89 14.19 7.61
CA ILE A 74 -3.70 14.23 6.76
C ILE A 74 -3.23 15.67 6.53
N MET A 75 -4.17 16.61 6.35
CA MET A 75 -3.85 18.00 6.01
C MET A 75 -3.31 18.80 7.19
N ILE A 76 -3.66 18.44 8.42
CA ILE A 76 -3.09 19.00 9.66
C ILE A 76 -1.58 18.70 9.75
N LEU A 77 -1.12 17.57 9.19
CA LEU A 77 0.30 17.23 9.22
C LEU A 77 1.13 18.23 8.41
N PRO A 78 2.35 18.58 8.85
CA PRO A 78 3.21 19.51 8.13
C PRO A 78 3.40 19.12 6.66
N ARG A 79 3.37 20.13 5.78
CA ARG A 79 3.69 19.95 4.36
C ARG A 79 5.05 19.27 4.24
N ASN A 80 5.18 18.39 3.25
CA ASN A 80 6.39 17.57 2.98
C ASN A 80 6.77 16.53 4.04
N SER A 81 6.10 16.43 5.18
CA SER A 81 6.38 15.38 6.17
C SER A 81 6.22 13.97 5.58
N THR A 82 7.09 13.05 6.03
CA THR A 82 7.08 11.66 5.56
C THR A 82 5.76 10.96 5.90
N LYS A 83 5.19 11.24 7.08
CA LYS A 83 3.88 10.73 7.51
C LYS A 83 2.76 11.18 6.57
N ARG A 84 2.68 12.48 6.24
CA ARG A 84 1.68 13.02 5.30
C ARG A 84 1.78 12.34 3.94
N LYS A 85 2.99 12.21 3.38
CA LYS A 85 3.22 11.53 2.09
C LYS A 85 2.73 10.07 2.12
N LYS A 86 3.01 9.34 3.20
CA LYS A 86 2.60 7.93 3.35
C LYS A 86 1.07 7.78 3.44
N LEU A 87 0.38 8.64 4.19
CA LEU A 87 -1.07 8.62 4.30
C LEU A 87 -1.78 9.00 2.99
N ILE A 88 -1.27 10.00 2.27
CA ILE A 88 -1.78 10.34 0.93
C ILE A 88 -1.60 9.15 -0.03
N ASN A 89 -0.44 8.48 0.00
CA ASN A 89 -0.21 7.31 -0.84
C ASN A 89 -1.13 6.14 -0.45
N LYS A 90 -1.49 5.99 0.82
CA LYS A 90 -2.47 5.00 1.27
C LYS A 90 -3.83 5.25 0.65
N LEU A 91 -4.33 6.49 0.69
CA LEU A 91 -5.58 6.87 0.01
C LEU A 91 -5.53 6.62 -1.49
N ARG A 92 -4.39 6.91 -2.16
CA ARG A 92 -4.21 6.58 -3.58
C ARG A 92 -4.34 5.10 -3.84
N HIS A 93 -3.60 4.28 -3.09
CA HIS A 93 -3.64 2.84 -3.26
C HIS A 93 -5.01 2.25 -2.95
N ASP A 94 -5.73 2.82 -1.97
CA ASP A 94 -7.08 2.39 -1.64
C ASP A 94 -8.06 2.70 -2.78
N GLY A 95 -7.98 3.89 -3.38
CA GLY A 95 -8.75 4.23 -4.59
C GLY A 95 -8.39 3.37 -5.80
N ASP A 96 -7.10 3.21 -6.09
CA ASP A 96 -6.63 2.34 -7.18
C ASP A 96 -7.07 0.88 -6.97
N PHE A 97 -7.05 0.38 -5.74
CA PHE A 97 -7.49 -0.98 -5.42
C PHE A 97 -9.01 -1.18 -5.58
N CYS A 98 -9.80 -0.16 -5.29
CA CYS A 98 -11.24 -0.17 -5.53
C CYS A 98 -11.59 -0.06 -7.02
N SER A 99 -10.68 0.44 -7.84
CA SER A 99 -10.83 0.43 -9.30
C SER A 99 -10.65 -0.99 -9.86
N SER A 100 -11.20 -1.24 -11.05
CA SER A 100 -10.98 -2.50 -11.77
C SER A 100 -9.57 -2.62 -12.37
N GLU A 101 -8.78 -1.55 -12.34
CA GLU A 101 -7.46 -1.46 -12.97
C GLU A 101 -6.32 -1.76 -11.98
N ILE A 102 -5.39 -2.62 -12.39
CA ILE A 102 -4.15 -2.84 -11.64
C ILE A 102 -3.22 -1.65 -11.91
N VAL A 103 -2.98 -0.83 -10.89
CA VAL A 103 -2.04 0.30 -10.93
C VAL A 103 -0.79 0.00 -10.09
N PRO A 104 0.32 -0.46 -10.71
CA PRO A 104 1.56 -0.73 -9.99
C PRO A 104 2.17 0.50 -9.35
N VAL A 105 2.62 0.36 -8.09
CA VAL A 105 3.43 1.39 -7.41
C VAL A 105 4.71 1.66 -8.20
N LEU A 106 5.32 0.60 -8.73
CA LEU A 106 6.45 0.67 -9.66
C LEU A 106 6.21 -0.29 -10.84
N ARG A 107 5.95 0.30 -12.01
CA ARG A 107 5.79 -0.44 -13.26
C ARG A 107 7.16 -0.62 -13.93
N ALA A 108 7.54 -1.87 -14.17
CA ALA A 108 8.60 -2.19 -15.12
C ALA A 108 7.99 -2.25 -16.52
N PRO A 109 8.66 -1.73 -17.56
CA PRO A 109 8.10 -1.67 -18.92
C PRO A 109 7.72 -3.07 -19.44
N ASP A 110 8.52 -4.09 -19.16
CA ASP A 110 8.38 -5.43 -19.76
C ASP A 110 7.60 -6.42 -18.89
N LYS A 111 6.86 -5.96 -17.87
CA LYS A 111 6.11 -6.85 -16.96
C LYS A 111 4.61 -6.75 -17.15
N ASP A 112 4.01 -7.91 -17.30
CA ASP A 112 2.56 -8.08 -17.28
C ASP A 112 1.96 -7.63 -15.96
N LEU A 113 0.79 -7.01 -16.04
CA LEU A 113 0.03 -6.56 -14.86
C LEU A 113 -0.39 -7.74 -13.95
N SER A 114 -0.57 -8.94 -14.52
CA SER A 114 -0.85 -10.20 -13.78
C SER A 114 0.29 -10.62 -12.82
N SER A 115 1.49 -10.10 -13.03
CA SER A 115 2.66 -10.36 -12.18
C SER A 115 2.66 -9.51 -10.89
N TYR A 116 1.69 -8.59 -10.75
CA TYR A 116 1.52 -7.74 -9.59
C TYR A 116 0.47 -8.30 -8.64
N ILE A 117 0.75 -8.18 -7.35
CA ILE A 117 -0.16 -8.57 -6.26
C ILE A 117 -0.26 -7.39 -5.29
N VAL A 118 -1.46 -7.20 -4.74
CA VAL A 118 -1.75 -6.18 -3.74
C VAL A 118 -1.10 -6.50 -2.38
N CYS A 119 -0.60 -5.47 -1.70
CA CYS A 119 -0.21 -5.57 -0.30
C CYS A 119 -1.42 -5.48 0.62
N LYS A 120 -1.58 -6.43 1.56
CA LYS A 120 -2.72 -6.44 2.50
C LYS A 120 -2.80 -5.20 3.40
N PHE A 121 -1.68 -4.53 3.64
CA PHE A 121 -1.58 -3.40 4.56
C PHE A 121 -1.85 -2.07 3.84
N CYS A 122 -1.04 -1.75 2.84
CA CYS A 122 -1.10 -0.46 2.15
C CYS A 122 -1.98 -0.46 0.89
N ARG A 123 -2.49 -1.63 0.47
CA ARG A 123 -3.23 -1.86 -0.79
C ARG A 123 -2.52 -1.45 -2.08
N GLY A 124 -1.23 -1.15 -2.04
CA GLY A 124 -0.43 -0.90 -3.24
C GLY A 124 -0.14 -2.19 -4.01
N TYR A 125 -0.11 -2.12 -5.34
CA TYR A 125 0.29 -3.23 -6.20
C TYR A 125 1.82 -3.30 -6.35
N TYR A 126 2.39 -4.45 -5.97
CA TYR A 126 3.82 -4.73 -6.06
C TYR A 126 4.06 -6.00 -6.86
N SER A 127 5.21 -6.09 -7.52
CA SER A 127 5.59 -7.33 -8.18
C SER A 127 5.63 -8.48 -7.16
N ARG A 128 5.26 -9.70 -7.57
CA ARG A 128 5.33 -10.90 -6.73
C ARG A 128 6.68 -11.04 -6.00
N LYS A 129 7.78 -10.73 -6.68
CA LYS A 129 9.16 -10.80 -6.15
C LYS A 129 9.45 -9.75 -5.07
N SER A 130 8.90 -8.54 -5.19
CA SER A 130 9.17 -7.44 -4.25
C SER A 130 8.19 -7.39 -3.08
N LEU A 131 6.99 -7.98 -3.21
CA LEU A 131 5.92 -7.87 -2.22
C LEU A 131 6.33 -8.34 -0.82
N ARG A 132 7.05 -9.47 -0.70
CA ARG A 132 7.50 -9.98 0.61
C ARG A 132 8.42 -8.99 1.32
N ARG A 133 9.40 -8.42 0.59
CA ARG A 133 10.32 -7.42 1.14
C ARG A 133 9.58 -6.14 1.52
N HIS A 134 8.66 -5.69 0.66
CA HIS A 134 7.82 -4.54 0.94
C HIS A 134 7.01 -4.72 2.22
N ALA A 135 6.27 -5.83 2.36
CA ALA A 135 5.36 -6.05 3.48
C ALA A 135 6.09 -6.07 4.84
N LYS A 136 7.37 -6.51 4.90
CA LYS A 136 8.19 -6.43 6.14
C LYS A 136 8.48 -4.99 6.57
N LYS A 137 8.68 -4.09 5.60
CA LYS A 137 8.97 -2.67 5.84
C LYS A 137 7.79 -1.75 5.58
N CYS A 138 6.60 -2.32 5.39
CA CYS A 138 5.43 -1.54 5.05
C CYS A 138 5.06 -0.70 6.26
N TYR A 139 4.91 0.61 6.04
CA TYR A 139 4.59 1.54 7.12
C TYR A 139 3.27 1.22 7.84
N PHE A 140 2.34 0.58 7.13
CA PHE A 140 1.03 0.17 7.64
C PHE A 140 1.02 -1.27 8.16
N ASN A 141 2.17 -1.93 8.26
CA ASN A 141 2.25 -3.23 8.91
C ASN A 141 2.38 -3.02 10.43
N PRO A 142 1.38 -3.43 11.23
CA PRO A 142 1.44 -3.28 12.69
C PRO A 142 2.44 -4.22 13.35
N ASP A 143 2.80 -5.32 12.68
CA ASP A 143 3.70 -6.34 13.22
C ASP A 143 4.69 -6.82 12.13
N PRO A 144 5.87 -6.18 12.02
CA PRO A 144 6.87 -6.53 11.02
C PRO A 144 7.63 -7.83 11.31
N THR A 145 7.61 -8.33 12.54
CA THR A 145 8.35 -9.54 12.94
C THR A 145 7.55 -10.81 12.64
N LYS A 146 6.21 -10.73 12.70
CA LYS A 146 5.32 -11.85 12.38
C LYS A 146 5.49 -12.34 10.95
N ARG A 147 5.53 -13.66 10.80
CA ARG A 147 5.51 -14.30 9.48
C ARG A 147 4.14 -14.04 8.83
N PHE A 148 4.16 -13.51 7.61
CA PHE A 148 2.97 -13.28 6.80
C PHE A 148 3.11 -13.95 5.43
N LEU A 149 1.98 -14.41 4.88
CA LEU A 149 1.91 -15.05 3.57
C LEU A 149 1.56 -14.01 2.51
N ALA A 150 2.48 -13.05 2.31
CA ALA A 150 2.23 -11.80 1.59
C ALA A 150 1.49 -11.98 0.24
N GLN A 151 1.97 -12.93 -0.57
CA GLN A 151 1.41 -13.20 -1.88
C GLN A 151 0.02 -13.86 -1.77
N THR A 152 -0.13 -14.85 -0.89
CA THR A 152 -1.39 -15.57 -0.71
C THR A 152 -2.49 -14.66 -0.15
N GLU A 153 -2.14 -13.85 0.86
CA GLU A 153 -3.05 -12.87 1.47
C GLU A 153 -3.41 -11.76 0.48
N GLY A 154 -2.45 -11.28 -0.31
CA GLY A 154 -2.70 -10.32 -1.38
C GLY A 154 -3.64 -10.87 -2.45
N GLN A 155 -3.40 -12.09 -2.93
CA GLN A 155 -4.29 -12.77 -3.88
C GLN A 155 -5.71 -12.94 -3.30
N THR A 156 -5.84 -13.32 -2.03
CA THR A 156 -7.14 -13.42 -1.36
C THR A 156 -7.83 -12.07 -1.29
N LEU A 157 -7.08 -10.99 -1.05
CA LEU A 157 -7.62 -9.63 -1.04
C LEU A 157 -8.13 -9.21 -2.43
N MET A 158 -7.39 -9.54 -3.50
CA MET A 158 -7.80 -9.26 -4.89
C MET A 158 -9.07 -10.01 -5.34
N ALA A 159 -9.37 -11.15 -4.74
CA ALA A 159 -10.64 -11.86 -5.03
C ALA A 159 -11.87 -11.11 -4.48
N GLY A 160 -11.69 -10.21 -3.50
CA GLY A 160 -12.65 -9.16 -3.16
C GLY A 160 -13.90 -9.56 -2.35
N HIS A 161 -14.29 -10.84 -2.31
CA HIS A 161 -15.57 -11.26 -1.71
C HIS A 161 -15.47 -12.02 -0.38
N PHE A 162 -14.30 -12.04 0.27
CA PHE A 162 -14.11 -12.73 1.55
C PHE A 162 -14.32 -11.77 2.73
N GLY A 163 -15.45 -11.91 3.42
CA GLY A 163 -15.72 -11.18 4.66
C GLY A 163 -14.75 -11.53 5.81
N PRO A 164 -14.74 -10.74 6.90
CA PRO A 164 -13.88 -11.00 8.07
C PRO A 164 -14.18 -12.37 8.70
N ASN A 165 -15.46 -12.77 8.74
CA ASN A 165 -15.93 -14.01 9.36
C ASN A 165 -16.14 -15.16 8.36
N ASP A 166 -15.66 -15.04 7.12
CA ASP A 166 -15.81 -16.11 6.12
C ASP A 166 -15.06 -17.37 6.57
N VAL A 167 -15.75 -18.51 6.59
CA VAL A 167 -15.21 -19.82 6.99
C VAL A 167 -13.96 -20.19 6.20
N LEU A 168 -13.86 -19.82 4.92
CA LEU A 168 -12.67 -20.09 4.12
C LEU A 168 -11.44 -19.31 4.61
N LYS A 169 -11.66 -18.09 5.12
CA LYS A 169 -10.62 -17.23 5.66
C LYS A 169 -10.23 -17.64 7.08
N THR A 170 -11.21 -17.89 7.94
CA THR A 170 -10.99 -18.25 9.35
C THR A 170 -10.40 -19.64 9.52
N SER A 171 -10.78 -20.61 8.66
CA SER A 171 -10.18 -21.96 8.66
C SER A 171 -8.71 -22.00 8.23
N GLY A 172 -8.17 -20.90 7.67
CA GLY A 172 -6.82 -20.88 7.13
C GLY A 172 -6.66 -21.59 5.79
N LEU A 173 -7.73 -22.14 5.20
CA LEU A 173 -7.69 -22.87 3.93
C LEU A 173 -7.08 -22.01 2.80
N LEU A 174 -7.50 -20.75 2.70
CA LEU A 174 -7.03 -19.83 1.65
C LEU A 174 -5.53 -19.54 1.76
N ASN A 175 -4.99 -19.61 2.98
CA ASN A 175 -3.57 -19.42 3.29
C ASN A 175 -2.72 -20.65 2.94
N MET A 176 -3.32 -21.84 2.93
CA MET A 176 -2.65 -23.09 2.53
C MET A 176 -2.48 -23.22 1.01
N MET A 177 -3.21 -22.44 0.23
CA MET A 177 -3.12 -22.40 -1.22
C MET A 177 -1.90 -21.61 -1.67
N ARG A 178 -1.15 -22.15 -2.64
CA ARG A 178 -0.01 -21.45 -3.26
C ARG A 178 -0.54 -20.24 -4.03
N ALA A 179 0.15 -19.11 -3.97
CA ALA A 179 -0.19 -17.91 -4.74
C ALA A 179 0.19 -18.03 -6.23
N ASP A 180 -0.49 -18.92 -6.94
CA ASP A 180 -0.41 -19.12 -8.39
C ASP A 180 -1.75 -18.75 -9.04
N ASP A 181 -1.80 -18.78 -10.38
CA ASP A 181 -2.98 -18.33 -11.13
C ASP A 181 -4.15 -19.29 -10.96
N VAL A 182 -3.90 -20.59 -10.80
CA VAL A 182 -4.93 -21.57 -10.43
C VAL A 182 -5.61 -21.20 -9.10
N SER A 183 -4.84 -20.77 -8.10
CA SER A 183 -5.43 -20.26 -6.86
C SER A 183 -6.13 -18.93 -7.03
N MET A 184 -5.74 -18.08 -7.98
CA MET A 184 -6.47 -16.83 -8.26
C MET A 184 -7.87 -17.19 -8.77
N VAL A 185 -7.95 -18.07 -9.77
CA VAL A 185 -9.23 -18.53 -10.35
C VAL A 185 -10.09 -19.17 -9.27
N ALA A 186 -9.53 -20.14 -8.52
CA ALA A 186 -10.24 -20.82 -7.44
C ALA A 186 -10.81 -19.86 -6.37
N LYS A 187 -10.08 -18.78 -6.06
CA LYS A 187 -10.47 -17.80 -5.05
C LYS A 187 -11.46 -16.77 -5.56
N LYS A 188 -11.45 -16.48 -6.87
CA LYS A 188 -12.29 -15.47 -7.50
C LYS A 188 -13.65 -16.05 -7.92
N ASP A 189 -13.71 -17.34 -8.20
CA ASP A 189 -14.93 -18.05 -8.57
C ASP A 189 -15.85 -18.24 -7.35
N PRO A 190 -17.06 -17.63 -7.36
CA PRO A 190 -17.99 -17.74 -6.24
C PRO A 190 -18.53 -19.16 -6.03
N ILE A 191 -18.72 -19.94 -7.10
CA ILE A 191 -19.28 -21.30 -7.06
C ILE A 191 -18.25 -22.24 -6.44
N ILE A 192 -16.99 -22.18 -6.87
CA ILE A 192 -15.91 -22.97 -6.28
C ILE A 192 -15.79 -22.66 -4.78
N CYS A 193 -15.85 -21.38 -4.42
CA CYS A 193 -15.82 -20.97 -3.02
C CYS A 193 -17.02 -21.50 -2.23
N GLU A 194 -18.23 -21.48 -2.78
CA GLU A 194 -19.42 -21.96 -2.06
C GLU A 194 -19.40 -23.47 -1.83
N VAL A 195 -18.94 -24.25 -2.82
CA VAL A 195 -18.72 -25.69 -2.66
C VAL A 195 -17.75 -25.94 -1.50
N ALA A 196 -16.66 -25.18 -1.43
CA ALA A 196 -15.70 -25.29 -0.34
C ALA A 196 -16.28 -24.88 1.02
N ARG A 197 -17.09 -23.81 1.08
CA ARG A 197 -17.80 -23.42 2.31
C ARG A 197 -18.70 -24.53 2.80
N ARG A 198 -19.50 -25.13 1.90
CA ARG A 198 -20.40 -26.25 2.24
C ARG A 198 -19.63 -27.45 2.79
N TYR A 199 -18.48 -27.77 2.20
CA TYR A 199 -17.60 -28.82 2.68
C TYR A 199 -17.10 -28.55 4.10
N LEU A 200 -16.59 -27.34 4.38
CA LEU A 200 -16.07 -26.97 5.71
C LEU A 200 -17.13 -26.90 6.81
N ARG A 201 -18.39 -26.59 6.46
CA ARG A 201 -19.48 -26.63 7.46
C ARG A 201 -19.75 -28.06 7.97
N ARG A 202 -19.54 -29.07 7.12
CA ARG A 202 -19.75 -30.48 7.46
C ARG A 202 -18.52 -31.11 8.14
N HIS A 203 -17.34 -30.55 7.90
CA HIS A 203 -16.06 -31.17 8.23
C HIS A 203 -15.12 -30.16 8.92
N LYS A 204 -14.80 -30.39 10.21
CA LYS A 204 -14.00 -29.47 11.03
C LYS A 204 -12.52 -29.86 11.19
N GLU A 205 -12.13 -31.05 10.72
CA GLU A 205 -10.80 -31.60 10.96
C GLU A 205 -9.72 -31.05 10.02
N MET A 206 -8.50 -30.90 10.52
CA MET A 206 -7.39 -30.26 9.77
C MET A 206 -7.00 -31.00 8.49
N HIS A 207 -7.02 -32.33 8.48
CA HIS A 207 -6.69 -33.11 7.29
C HIS A 207 -7.70 -32.90 6.15
N LEU A 208 -8.94 -32.56 6.49
CA LEU A 208 -10.02 -32.29 5.53
C LEU A 208 -9.85 -30.92 4.84
N LEU A 209 -9.11 -29.97 5.45
CA LEU A 209 -8.70 -28.73 4.78
C LEU A 209 -7.82 -29.02 3.55
N GLN A 210 -6.99 -30.06 3.59
CA GLN A 210 -6.17 -30.47 2.45
C GLN A 210 -7.03 -31.02 1.31
N VAL A 211 -8.10 -31.74 1.64
CA VAL A 211 -9.06 -32.26 0.65
C VAL A 211 -9.80 -31.10 -0.01
N ALA A 212 -10.34 -30.17 0.78
CA ALA A 212 -11.03 -28.98 0.28
C ALA A 212 -10.11 -28.13 -0.61
N LYS A 213 -8.85 -27.90 -0.19
CA LYS A 213 -7.83 -27.22 -0.99
C LYS A 213 -7.60 -27.92 -2.34
N ARG A 214 -7.43 -29.25 -2.35
CA ARG A 214 -7.23 -30.01 -3.60
C ARG A 214 -8.45 -29.90 -4.50
N HIS A 215 -9.65 -30.01 -3.93
CA HIS A 215 -10.91 -29.93 -4.66
C HIS A 215 -11.09 -28.55 -5.33
N MET A 216 -10.91 -27.46 -4.57
CA MET A 216 -10.97 -26.10 -5.12
C MET A 216 -10.00 -25.90 -6.29
N ARG A 217 -8.74 -26.36 -6.13
CA ARG A 217 -7.72 -26.25 -7.17
C ARG A 217 -8.00 -27.16 -8.37
N ARG A 218 -8.66 -28.30 -8.18
CA ARG A 218 -9.07 -29.19 -9.28
C ARG A 218 -10.16 -28.53 -10.11
N LEU A 219 -11.20 -27.99 -9.46
CA LEU A 219 -12.29 -27.28 -10.14
C LEU A 219 -11.75 -26.08 -10.93
N ALA A 220 -10.85 -25.30 -10.33
CA ALA A 220 -10.26 -24.13 -10.97
C ALA A 220 -9.33 -24.40 -12.16
N ARG A 221 -9.02 -25.66 -12.46
CA ARG A 221 -8.28 -26.05 -13.68
C ARG A 221 -9.21 -26.35 -14.87
N ILE A 222 -10.50 -26.50 -14.59
CA ILE A 222 -11.53 -26.89 -15.56
C ILE A 222 -12.32 -25.65 -16.02
N VAL A 223 -12.32 -24.60 -15.20
CA VAL A 223 -12.82 -23.25 -15.53
C VAL A 223 -11.78 -22.51 -16.36
#